data_AF-G3MHP0-F1
#
_entry.id   AF-G3MHP0-F1
#
_cell.length_a   1.000
_cell.length_b   1.000
_cell.length_c   1.000
_cell.angle_alpha   90.00
_cell.angle_beta   90.00
_cell.angle_gamma   90.00
#
_symmetry.space_group_name_H-M   'P 1'
#
loop_
_entity.id
_entity.type
_entity.pdbx_description
1 polymer ?
#
loop_
_entity_poly.entity_id
_entity_poly.type
_entity_poly.pdbx_seq_one_letter_code
_entity_poly.pdbx_strand_id
1 'polypeptide(L)'
;HGLPNPEICNLDGAEGRCPGREPPYEGWYFDSRYGFCGPFKWDVCGGNRNHFENCTSCMQFCTNHPQPEEVCRQVISAGQVYPQEYTKSSAHNLHWSKTQISKPAPDFSGTAVVNGEFKELKLSDFKGKYLVFFFYPLDFTFVCPTEIIAFSDRIQEFKALNTEVVACSVDSPFTHLAWINTPRKQGGLGPIKIPLLSDLTHQISKDYGVYLEDLGHTLRGLFIIDDKGNLRQITMNDLPVGRSVDETLRLVQAFQYTDKHGEVCPAGWKPGGDTIIPNPEDKLKYFSKMELF
;
A
#
# COMPACT_ATOMS: atom_id res chain seq x y z
N HIS A 1 -40.89 -13.57 -12.50
CA HIS A 1 -39.82 -12.92 -11.73
C HIS A 1 -39.63 -13.71 -10.44
N GLY A 2 -38.65 -14.62 -10.43
CA GLY A 2 -38.32 -15.44 -9.27
C GLY A 2 -37.14 -14.82 -8.51
N LEU A 3 -37.17 -14.90 -7.19
CA LEU A 3 -36.03 -14.56 -6.34
C LEU A 3 -34.80 -15.42 -6.72
N PRO A 4 -33.56 -14.95 -6.51
CA PRO A 4 -32.37 -15.78 -6.68
C PRO A 4 -32.53 -17.11 -5.94
N ASN A 5 -32.16 -18.23 -6.57
CA ASN A 5 -32.26 -19.54 -5.92
C ASN A 5 -30.94 -19.87 -5.19
N PRO A 6 -30.86 -19.69 -3.86
CA PRO A 6 -29.63 -19.85 -3.12
C PRO A 6 -29.16 -21.31 -3.06
N GLU A 7 -30.03 -22.29 -3.30
CA GLU A 7 -29.65 -23.71 -3.34
C GLU A 7 -28.75 -24.05 -4.54
N ILE A 8 -28.84 -23.27 -5.62
CA ILE A 8 -28.03 -23.44 -6.83
C ILE A 8 -26.83 -22.49 -6.79
N CYS A 9 -27.06 -21.22 -6.50
CA CYS A 9 -26.03 -20.19 -6.60
C CYS A 9 -24.97 -20.28 -5.50
N ASN A 10 -25.19 -21.01 -4.41
CA ASN A 10 -24.18 -21.23 -3.37
C ASN A 10 -23.32 -22.48 -3.58
N LEU A 11 -23.56 -23.27 -4.62
CA LEU A 11 -22.71 -24.42 -4.93
C LEU A 11 -21.41 -23.95 -5.59
N ASP A 12 -20.29 -24.63 -5.36
CA ASP A 12 -19.07 -24.39 -6.14
C ASP A 12 -19.26 -24.81 -7.62
N GLY A 13 -18.51 -24.22 -8.55
CA GLY A 13 -18.46 -24.70 -9.93
C GLY A 13 -17.90 -26.12 -9.99
N ALA A 14 -18.65 -27.06 -10.59
CA ALA A 14 -18.24 -28.46 -10.68
C ALA A 14 -18.14 -28.90 -12.15
N GLU A 15 -16.91 -29.12 -12.63
CA GLU A 15 -16.60 -29.40 -14.04
C GLU A 15 -17.26 -30.67 -14.58
N GLY A 16 -17.45 -31.70 -13.73
CA GLY A 16 -17.81 -33.04 -14.19
C GLY A 16 -16.65 -33.68 -14.99
N ARG A 17 -16.62 -35.01 -15.13
CA ARG A 17 -15.59 -35.67 -15.94
C ARG A 17 -16.17 -36.89 -16.65
N CYS A 18 -16.22 -36.84 -17.98
CA CYS A 18 -16.62 -37.95 -18.80
C CYS A 18 -15.43 -38.57 -19.55
N PRO A 19 -15.19 -39.88 -19.40
CA PRO A 19 -14.25 -40.58 -20.28
C PRO A 19 -14.79 -40.64 -21.71
N GLY A 20 -14.08 -40.07 -22.69
CA GLY A 20 -14.27 -40.38 -24.11
C GLY A 20 -14.98 -39.34 -24.99
N ARG A 21 -15.12 -38.08 -24.56
CA ARG A 21 -15.50 -36.96 -25.45
C ARG A 21 -14.56 -35.77 -25.26
N GLU A 22 -13.93 -35.32 -26.33
CA GLU A 22 -13.21 -34.04 -26.40
C GLU A 22 -13.97 -33.10 -27.36
N PRO A 23 -13.99 -31.77 -27.15
CA PRO A 23 -13.50 -31.00 -25.99
C PRO A 23 -14.64 -30.61 -25.01
N PRO A 24 -14.31 -30.23 -23.75
CA PRO A 24 -15.28 -29.68 -22.80
C PRO A 24 -15.87 -28.36 -23.34
N TYR A 25 -17.16 -28.13 -23.08
CA TYR A 25 -17.81 -26.88 -23.45
C TYR A 25 -17.41 -25.79 -22.44
N GLU A 26 -17.26 -24.55 -22.93
CA GLU A 26 -17.11 -23.39 -22.05
C GLU A 26 -18.48 -23.10 -21.43
N GLY A 27 -18.57 -23.32 -20.12
CA GLY A 27 -19.77 -23.04 -19.32
C GLY A 27 -19.52 -21.90 -18.35
N TRP A 28 -20.56 -21.45 -17.66
CA TRP A 28 -20.51 -20.40 -16.65
C TRP A 28 -21.05 -20.90 -15.32
N TYR A 29 -20.45 -20.49 -14.21
CA TYR A 29 -20.96 -20.74 -12.86
C TYR A 29 -20.97 -19.43 -12.06
N PHE A 30 -21.85 -19.33 -11.08
CA PHE A 30 -21.90 -18.19 -10.17
C PHE A 30 -20.98 -18.43 -8.99
N ASP A 31 -19.99 -17.55 -8.79
CA ASP A 31 -19.18 -17.58 -7.58
C ASP A 31 -19.84 -16.71 -6.52
N SER A 32 -20.52 -17.36 -5.57
CA SER A 32 -21.19 -16.68 -4.45
C SER A 32 -20.24 -15.87 -3.57
N ARG A 33 -18.93 -16.19 -3.57
CA ARG A 33 -17.92 -15.46 -2.79
C ARG A 33 -17.65 -14.08 -3.37
N TYR A 34 -17.76 -13.95 -4.69
CA TYR A 34 -17.45 -12.71 -5.39
C TYR A 34 -18.69 -12.05 -6.02
N GLY A 35 -19.84 -12.72 -6.00
CA GLY A 35 -21.09 -12.20 -6.53
C GLY A 35 -21.10 -12.03 -8.06
N PHE A 36 -20.26 -12.76 -8.80
CA PHE A 36 -20.19 -12.70 -10.26
C PHE A 36 -20.16 -14.10 -10.89
N CYS A 37 -20.46 -14.16 -12.19
CA CYS A 37 -20.39 -15.39 -12.97
C CYS A 37 -19.07 -15.51 -13.72
N GLY A 38 -18.33 -16.60 -13.49
CA GLY A 38 -17.05 -16.87 -14.13
C GLY A 38 -17.13 -18.02 -15.14
N PRO A 39 -16.28 -18.02 -16.18
CA PRO A 39 -16.18 -19.15 -17.10
C PRO A 39 -15.52 -20.34 -16.39
N PHE A 40 -15.94 -21.55 -16.74
CA PHE A 40 -15.30 -22.79 -16.33
C PHE A 40 -15.45 -23.87 -17.40
N LYS A 41 -14.71 -24.96 -17.26
CA LYS A 41 -14.83 -26.10 -18.17
C LYS A 41 -15.95 -27.01 -17.67
N TRP A 42 -16.96 -27.21 -18.49
CA TRP A 42 -18.02 -28.16 -18.18
C TRP A 42 -18.04 -29.30 -19.19
N ASP A 43 -17.91 -30.52 -18.69
CA ASP A 43 -18.15 -31.73 -19.45
C ASP A 43 -19.63 -32.11 -19.26
N VAL A 44 -20.33 -32.43 -20.34
CA VAL A 44 -21.81 -32.58 -20.41
C VAL A 44 -22.34 -33.74 -19.54
N CYS A 45 -21.48 -34.35 -18.72
CA CYS A 45 -21.83 -35.36 -17.74
C CYS A 45 -21.21 -35.07 -16.36
N GLY A 46 -22.01 -35.29 -15.32
CA GLY A 46 -21.64 -34.92 -13.96
C GLY A 46 -21.80 -33.42 -13.70
N GLY A 47 -21.03 -32.90 -12.76
CA GLY A 47 -21.15 -31.52 -12.28
C GLY A 47 -22.36 -31.33 -11.35
N ASN A 48 -22.72 -30.07 -11.11
CA ASN A 48 -23.87 -29.72 -10.29
C ASN A 48 -24.74 -28.66 -11.00
N ARG A 49 -25.76 -28.15 -10.30
CA ARG A 49 -26.74 -27.23 -10.90
C ARG A 49 -26.23 -25.79 -11.06
N ASN A 50 -25.08 -25.43 -10.49
CA ASN A 50 -24.45 -24.13 -10.70
C ASN A 50 -23.70 -24.12 -12.03
N HIS A 51 -24.45 -24.26 -13.10
CA HIS A 51 -23.96 -24.31 -14.46
C HIS A 51 -24.96 -23.59 -15.38
N PHE A 52 -24.43 -22.67 -16.18
CA PHE A 52 -25.17 -21.79 -17.06
C PHE A 52 -24.49 -21.71 -18.43
N GLU A 53 -25.30 -21.57 -19.47
CA GLU A 53 -24.84 -21.51 -20.86
C GLU A 53 -24.07 -20.22 -21.18
N ASN A 54 -24.41 -19.12 -20.51
CA ASN A 54 -23.76 -17.83 -20.70
C ASN A 54 -23.81 -16.99 -19.42
N CYS A 55 -22.91 -16.01 -19.33
CA CYS A 55 -22.85 -15.13 -18.17
C CYS A 55 -24.16 -14.39 -17.88
N THR A 56 -24.89 -13.98 -18.93
CA THR A 56 -26.15 -13.25 -18.79
C THR A 56 -27.19 -14.07 -18.05
N SER A 57 -27.39 -15.32 -18.45
CA SER A 57 -28.35 -16.21 -17.80
C SER A 57 -27.93 -16.52 -16.36
N CYS A 58 -26.64 -16.69 -16.13
CA CYS A 58 -26.07 -16.87 -14.79
C CYS A 58 -26.33 -15.66 -13.87
N MET A 59 -25.97 -14.44 -14.30
CA MET A 59 -26.15 -13.22 -13.51
C MET A 59 -27.62 -12.94 -13.26
N GLN A 60 -28.46 -13.08 -14.28
CA GLN A 60 -29.90 -12.90 -14.15
C GLN A 60 -30.50 -13.91 -13.16
N PHE A 61 -30.03 -15.16 -13.16
CA PHE A 61 -30.53 -16.20 -12.29
C PHE A 61 -30.08 -16.04 -10.82
N CYS A 62 -28.81 -15.68 -10.60
CA CYS A 62 -28.22 -15.64 -9.26
C CYS A 62 -28.24 -14.28 -8.57
N THR A 63 -28.48 -13.19 -9.32
CA THR A 63 -28.48 -11.83 -8.75
C THR A 63 -29.74 -11.03 -9.09
N ASN A 64 -30.60 -11.54 -9.99
CA ASN A 64 -31.75 -10.80 -10.53
C ASN A 64 -31.36 -9.45 -11.20
N HIS A 65 -30.08 -9.28 -11.56
CA HIS A 65 -29.55 -8.14 -12.31
C HIS A 65 -29.20 -8.54 -13.75
N PRO A 66 -29.84 -7.95 -14.78
CA PRO A 66 -29.65 -8.31 -16.18
C PRO A 66 -28.63 -7.40 -16.91
N GLN A 67 -27.53 -6.96 -16.27
CA GLN A 67 -26.52 -6.07 -16.89
C GLN A 67 -25.22 -6.86 -17.20
N PRO A 68 -25.17 -7.61 -18.32
CA PRO A 68 -24.13 -8.63 -18.56
C PRO A 68 -22.84 -8.17 -19.25
N GLU A 69 -22.80 -7.07 -20.00
CA GLU A 69 -21.65 -6.87 -20.90
C GLU A 69 -20.39 -6.25 -20.26
N GLU A 70 -20.54 -5.50 -19.17
CA GLU A 70 -19.41 -4.86 -18.46
C GLU A 70 -18.83 -5.77 -17.36
N VAL A 71 -19.68 -6.56 -16.69
CA VAL A 71 -19.29 -7.42 -15.57
C VAL A 71 -18.61 -8.71 -16.06
N CYS A 72 -19.05 -9.27 -17.18
CA CYS A 72 -18.56 -10.57 -17.67
C CYS A 72 -17.26 -10.49 -18.50
N ARG A 73 -16.82 -9.28 -18.91
CA ARG A 73 -15.59 -9.06 -19.70
C ARG A 73 -14.37 -8.71 -18.87
N GLN A 74 -14.52 -8.48 -17.57
CA GLN A 74 -13.38 -8.24 -16.69
C GLN A 74 -12.71 -9.58 -16.35
N VAL A 75 -11.92 -10.06 -17.31
CA VAL A 75 -10.78 -10.94 -17.02
C VAL A 75 -10.06 -10.32 -15.84
N ILE A 76 -9.99 -11.08 -14.75
CA ILE A 76 -9.29 -10.72 -13.52
C ILE A 76 -7.82 -10.50 -13.86
N SER A 77 -7.46 -9.26 -14.16
CA SER A 77 -6.08 -8.76 -14.22
C SER A 77 -5.82 -7.69 -13.16
N ALA A 78 -6.70 -7.57 -12.17
CA ALA A 78 -6.55 -6.65 -11.06
C ALA A 78 -6.81 -7.41 -9.76
N GLY A 79 -5.74 -7.77 -9.04
CA GLY A 79 -5.88 -8.10 -7.63
C GLY A 79 -6.53 -6.89 -6.94
N GLN A 80 -7.69 -7.10 -6.32
CA GLN A 80 -8.29 -6.08 -5.47
C GLN A 80 -7.43 -5.95 -4.20
N VAL A 81 -6.87 -4.76 -3.97
CA VAL A 81 -6.07 -4.42 -2.78
C VAL A 81 -6.97 -3.93 -1.63
N TYR A 82 -8.25 -3.68 -1.90
CA TYR A 82 -9.18 -3.11 -0.92
C TYR A 82 -9.98 -4.24 -0.25
N PRO A 83 -10.07 -4.26 1.10
CA PRO A 83 -10.93 -5.22 1.79
C PRO A 83 -12.41 -4.93 1.48
N GLN A 84 -13.16 -5.96 1.08
CA GLN A 84 -14.63 -5.96 1.19
C GLN A 84 -15.04 -6.28 2.64
N GLU A 85 -16.27 -5.95 3.02
CA GLU A 85 -16.80 -6.12 4.39
C GLU A 85 -16.56 -7.54 4.93
N TYR A 86 -15.56 -7.69 5.80
CA TYR A 86 -15.33 -8.92 6.53
C TYR A 86 -16.11 -8.91 7.85
N THR A 87 -16.76 -10.04 8.14
CA THR A 87 -17.39 -10.31 9.43
C THR A 87 -16.38 -10.18 10.54
N LYS A 88 -16.48 -9.07 11.30
CA LYS A 88 -15.70 -8.84 12.52
C LYS A 88 -15.89 -10.01 13.48
N SER A 89 -14.83 -10.78 13.73
CA SER A 89 -14.70 -11.37 15.05
C SER A 89 -14.38 -10.21 16.00
N SER A 90 -15.29 -9.94 16.94
CA SER A 90 -15.21 -8.86 17.92
C SER A 90 -14.17 -9.15 19.01
N ALA A 91 -12.96 -9.52 18.63
CA ALA A 91 -11.84 -9.63 19.56
C ALA A 91 -11.03 -8.33 19.53
N HIS A 92 -10.66 -7.82 20.70
CA HIS A 92 -9.64 -6.78 20.81
C HIS A 92 -8.30 -7.37 20.32
N ASN A 93 -7.92 -7.06 19.08
CA ASN A 93 -6.60 -7.42 18.57
C ASN A 93 -5.59 -6.41 19.10
N LEU A 94 -4.62 -6.89 19.89
CA LEU A 94 -3.48 -6.08 20.31
C LEU A 94 -2.65 -5.73 19.08
N HIS A 95 -2.58 -4.45 18.74
CA HIS A 95 -1.65 -3.93 17.75
C HIS A 95 -0.27 -3.78 18.41
N TRP A 96 0.70 -4.54 17.96
CA TRP A 96 2.07 -4.51 18.45
C TRP A 96 2.98 -3.83 17.43
N SER A 97 3.89 -2.98 17.91
CA SER A 97 4.95 -2.37 17.10
C SER A 97 6.18 -2.08 17.97
N LYS A 98 7.37 -2.12 17.37
CA LYS A 98 8.61 -1.65 18.00
C LYS A 98 8.82 -0.15 17.82
N THR A 99 8.04 0.51 16.96
CA THR A 99 8.19 1.95 16.68
C THR A 99 7.67 2.79 17.82
N GLN A 100 8.51 3.68 18.34
CA GLN A 100 8.11 4.71 19.30
C GLN A 100 8.80 6.02 18.93
N ILE A 101 8.01 7.08 18.70
CA ILE A 101 8.55 8.43 18.47
C ILE A 101 9.43 8.80 19.68
N SER A 102 10.54 9.49 19.42
CA SER A 102 11.62 9.85 20.38
C SER A 102 12.54 8.70 20.81
N LYS A 103 12.35 7.48 20.30
CA LYS A 103 13.26 6.35 20.52
C LYS A 103 14.03 6.01 19.23
N PRO A 104 15.12 5.22 19.33
CA PRO A 104 15.76 4.64 18.15
C PRO A 104 14.73 3.93 17.27
N ALA A 105 14.80 4.16 15.96
CA ALA A 105 13.96 3.45 15.01
C ALA A 105 14.32 1.94 15.01
N PRO A 106 13.35 1.03 14.79
CA PRO A 106 13.65 -0.40 14.68
C PRO A 106 14.65 -0.66 13.56
N ASP A 107 15.71 -1.42 13.88
CA ASP A 107 16.74 -1.76 12.90
C ASP A 107 16.16 -2.60 11.77
N PHE A 108 16.70 -2.43 10.57
CA PHE A 108 16.32 -3.24 9.41
C PHE A 108 17.54 -3.52 8.52
N SER A 109 17.48 -4.65 7.84
CA SER A 109 18.40 -5.02 6.78
C SER A 109 17.69 -5.88 5.75
N GLY A 110 17.99 -5.69 4.47
CA GLY A 110 17.49 -6.55 3.42
C GLY A 110 18.02 -6.18 2.04
N THR A 111 17.66 -6.99 1.06
CA THR A 111 18.00 -6.74 -0.34
C THR A 111 17.10 -5.64 -0.90
N ALA A 112 17.72 -4.63 -1.50
CA ALA A 112 17.05 -3.56 -2.21
C ALA A 112 17.49 -3.51 -3.68
N VAL A 113 16.63 -2.99 -4.56
CA VAL A 113 17.03 -2.60 -5.91
C VAL A 113 17.51 -1.15 -5.89
N VAL A 114 18.78 -0.93 -6.22
CA VAL A 114 19.43 0.38 -6.24
C VAL A 114 20.12 0.57 -7.59
N ASN A 115 19.66 1.57 -8.36
CA ASN A 115 20.14 1.83 -9.73
C ASN A 115 20.09 0.58 -10.64
N GLY A 116 19.06 -0.25 -10.49
CA GLY A 116 18.87 -1.47 -11.28
C GLY A 116 19.69 -2.69 -10.81
N GLU A 117 20.45 -2.56 -9.72
CA GLU A 117 21.25 -3.65 -9.16
C GLU A 117 20.70 -4.08 -7.79
N PHE A 118 20.84 -5.37 -7.46
CA PHE A 118 20.55 -5.87 -6.11
C PHE A 118 21.68 -5.50 -5.15
N LYS A 119 21.34 -4.83 -4.05
CA LYS A 119 22.28 -4.44 -2.99
C LYS A 119 21.68 -4.71 -1.62
N GLU A 120 22.51 -5.16 -0.70
CA GLU A 120 22.14 -5.19 0.71
C GLU A 120 22.11 -3.77 1.26
N LEU A 121 21.02 -3.42 1.93
CA LEU A 121 20.78 -2.12 2.53
C LEU A 121 20.38 -2.29 3.99
N LYS A 122 20.92 -1.43 4.87
CA LYS A 122 20.66 -1.45 6.31
C LYS A 122 20.30 -0.06 6.81
N LEU A 123 19.52 0.03 7.90
CA LEU A 123 19.22 1.32 8.53
C LEU A 123 20.51 2.07 8.92
N SER A 124 21.51 1.34 9.40
CA SER A 124 22.80 1.91 9.81
C SER A 124 23.59 2.58 8.68
N ASP A 125 23.30 2.28 7.40
CA ASP A 125 23.93 2.93 6.24
C ASP A 125 23.52 4.42 6.11
N PHE A 126 22.43 4.81 6.78
CA PHE A 126 21.89 6.17 6.76
C PHE A 126 22.33 7.03 7.96
N LYS A 127 23.20 6.51 8.83
CA LYS A 127 23.69 7.26 10.00
C LYS A 127 24.34 8.59 9.58
N GLY A 128 24.00 9.68 10.27
CA GLY A 128 24.45 11.03 9.93
C GLY A 128 23.62 11.72 8.85
N LYS A 129 22.55 11.09 8.36
CA LYS A 129 21.56 11.66 7.44
C LYS A 129 20.16 11.48 8.01
N TYR A 130 19.25 12.38 7.65
CA TYR A 130 17.83 12.09 7.83
C TYR A 130 17.41 10.99 6.84
N LEU A 131 16.44 10.19 7.23
CA LEU A 131 15.85 9.15 6.39
C LEU A 131 14.33 9.26 6.40
N VAL A 132 13.75 9.40 5.21
CA VAL A 132 12.33 9.13 4.98
C VAL A 132 12.21 7.67 4.56
N PHE A 133 11.69 6.84 5.46
CA PHE A 133 11.46 5.42 5.22
C PHE A 133 9.96 5.17 5.11
N PHE A 134 9.49 4.67 3.97
CA PHE A 134 8.05 4.50 3.77
C PHE A 134 7.70 3.15 3.16
N PHE A 135 6.59 2.60 3.60
CA PHE A 135 6.00 1.39 3.10
C PHE A 135 4.88 1.71 2.10
N TYR A 136 4.73 0.84 1.11
CA TYR A 136 3.58 0.84 0.21
C TYR A 136 3.04 -0.60 0.09
N PRO A 137 1.72 -0.77 -0.14
CA PRO A 137 1.09 -2.08 -0.13
C PRO A 137 1.76 -3.13 -1.01
N LEU A 138 1.74 -2.94 -2.33
CA LEU A 138 2.15 -3.96 -3.31
C LEU A 138 2.62 -3.33 -4.63
N ASP A 139 3.57 -4.00 -5.28
CA ASP A 139 3.99 -3.75 -6.66
C ASP A 139 2.83 -3.94 -7.66
N PHE A 140 2.89 -3.27 -8.82
CA PHE A 140 1.90 -3.36 -9.90
C PHE A 140 0.45 -3.00 -9.52
N THR A 141 0.27 -2.17 -8.49
CA THR A 141 -1.05 -1.64 -8.07
C THR A 141 -1.22 -0.16 -8.41
N PHE A 142 -2.29 0.48 -7.93
CA PHE A 142 -2.78 1.76 -8.47
C PHE A 142 -2.10 3.01 -7.89
N VAL A 143 -2.21 3.22 -6.56
CA VAL A 143 -1.70 4.45 -5.90
C VAL A 143 -0.19 4.36 -5.64
N CYS A 144 0.32 3.15 -5.34
CA CYS A 144 1.73 2.89 -5.03
C CYS A 144 2.73 3.47 -6.04
N PRO A 145 2.58 3.27 -7.38
CA PRO A 145 3.53 3.84 -8.34
C PRO A 145 3.55 5.36 -8.30
N THR A 146 2.40 6.01 -8.04
CA THR A 146 2.32 7.47 -8.00
C THR A 146 3.16 8.06 -6.86
N GLU A 147 3.17 7.41 -5.69
CA GLU A 147 3.95 7.87 -4.52
C GLU A 147 5.45 7.67 -4.75
N ILE A 148 5.86 6.49 -5.21
CA ILE A 148 7.27 6.14 -5.48
C ILE A 148 7.85 7.09 -6.55
N ILE A 149 7.09 7.32 -7.63
CA ILE A 149 7.48 8.24 -8.70
C ILE A 149 7.63 9.67 -8.16
N ALA A 150 6.67 10.15 -7.37
CA ALA A 150 6.70 11.51 -6.84
C ALA A 150 7.93 11.76 -5.94
N PHE A 151 8.27 10.82 -5.05
CA PHE A 151 9.50 10.91 -4.24
C PHE A 151 10.77 10.77 -5.09
N SER A 152 10.79 9.84 -6.05
CA SER A 152 11.93 9.63 -6.94
C SER A 152 12.24 10.86 -7.81
N ASP A 153 11.21 11.50 -8.37
CA ASP A 153 11.37 12.66 -9.24
C ASP A 153 11.85 13.90 -8.44
N ARG A 154 11.43 14.01 -7.17
CA ARG A 154 11.80 15.11 -6.26
C ARG A 154 12.94 14.79 -5.29
N ILE A 155 13.64 13.67 -5.46
CA ILE A 155 14.69 13.21 -4.53
C ILE A 155 15.80 14.24 -4.28
N GLN A 156 16.05 15.14 -5.24
CA GLN A 156 17.08 16.18 -5.10
C GLN A 156 16.75 17.20 -4.01
N GLU A 157 15.45 17.46 -3.75
CA GLU A 157 15.02 18.35 -2.68
C GLU A 157 15.36 17.77 -1.30
N PHE A 158 15.23 16.45 -1.13
CA PHE A 158 15.63 15.74 0.09
C PHE A 158 17.16 15.68 0.23
N LYS A 159 17.87 15.36 -0.86
CA LYS A 159 19.34 15.29 -0.84
C LYS A 159 19.99 16.63 -0.51
N ALA A 160 19.41 17.74 -0.97
CA ALA A 160 19.85 19.10 -0.62
C ALA A 160 19.74 19.38 0.90
N LEU A 161 18.87 18.66 1.61
CA LEU A 161 18.68 18.73 3.05
C LEU A 161 19.41 17.59 3.78
N ASN A 162 20.42 16.94 3.18
CA ASN A 162 21.10 15.78 3.76
C ASN A 162 20.10 14.68 4.21
N THR A 163 19.07 14.44 3.40
CA THR A 163 18.01 13.48 3.64
C THR A 163 17.93 12.47 2.50
N GLU A 164 17.87 11.18 2.84
CA GLU A 164 17.64 10.10 1.88
C GLU A 164 16.19 9.59 1.97
N VAL A 165 15.75 8.88 0.93
CA VAL A 165 14.40 8.30 0.86
C VAL A 165 14.52 6.84 0.45
N VAL A 166 13.82 5.95 1.16
CA VAL A 166 13.74 4.51 0.86
C VAL A 166 12.28 4.08 0.89
N ALA A 167 11.85 3.36 -0.15
CA ALA A 167 10.55 2.72 -0.22
C ALA A 167 10.67 1.23 0.11
N CYS A 168 9.64 0.63 0.73
CA CYS A 168 9.62 -0.78 1.12
C CYS A 168 8.25 -1.41 0.85
N SER A 169 8.22 -2.66 0.40
CA SER A 169 7.02 -3.50 0.42
C SER A 169 7.40 -4.95 0.70
N VAL A 170 6.39 -5.82 0.78
CA VAL A 170 6.57 -7.27 0.98
C VAL A 170 6.96 -8.00 -0.31
N ASP A 171 7.02 -7.31 -1.45
CA ASP A 171 7.35 -7.91 -2.74
C ASP A 171 8.84 -8.29 -2.82
N SER A 172 9.17 -9.25 -3.70
CA SER A 172 10.55 -9.69 -3.90
C SER A 172 11.41 -8.63 -4.62
N PRO A 173 12.76 -8.62 -4.44
CA PRO A 173 13.62 -7.70 -5.19
C PRO A 173 13.55 -7.95 -6.71
N PHE A 174 13.21 -9.17 -7.14
CA PHE A 174 12.98 -9.50 -8.54
C PHE A 174 11.73 -8.81 -9.10
N THR A 175 10.65 -8.79 -8.32
CA THR A 175 9.39 -8.09 -8.66
C THR A 175 9.65 -6.60 -8.79
N HIS A 176 10.39 -6.01 -7.83
CA HIS A 176 10.79 -4.61 -7.90
C HIS A 176 11.55 -4.29 -9.19
N LEU A 177 12.54 -5.11 -9.55
CA LEU A 177 13.31 -4.89 -10.78
C LEU A 177 12.43 -5.02 -12.03
N ALA A 178 11.51 -5.97 -12.07
CA ALA A 178 10.55 -6.09 -13.16
C ALA A 178 9.63 -4.85 -13.25
N TRP A 179 9.20 -4.30 -12.13
CA TRP A 179 8.33 -3.12 -12.09
C TRP A 179 9.05 -1.83 -12.48
N ILE A 180 10.32 -1.69 -12.10
CA ILE A 180 11.23 -0.63 -12.58
C ILE A 180 11.40 -0.70 -14.10
N ASN A 181 11.56 -1.91 -14.65
CA ASN A 181 11.71 -2.12 -16.09
C ASN A 181 10.39 -1.95 -16.87
N THR A 182 9.26 -1.85 -16.18
CA THR A 182 7.96 -1.59 -16.80
C THR A 182 7.79 -0.08 -17.06
N PRO A 183 7.43 0.37 -18.27
CA PRO A 183 7.22 1.79 -18.56
C PRO A 183 6.10 2.41 -17.72
N ARG A 184 6.27 3.67 -17.29
CA ARG A 184 5.24 4.43 -16.54
C ARG A 184 3.87 4.45 -17.22
N LYS A 185 3.83 4.51 -18.56
CA LYS A 185 2.59 4.48 -19.35
C LYS A 185 1.80 3.16 -19.24
N GLN A 186 2.43 2.10 -18.74
CA GLN A 186 1.82 0.79 -18.51
C GLN A 186 1.63 0.50 -17.02
N GLY A 187 1.67 1.53 -16.15
CA GLY A 187 1.56 1.36 -14.70
C GLY A 187 2.86 0.90 -14.01
N GLY A 188 3.98 0.90 -14.74
CA GLY A 188 5.31 0.65 -14.17
C GLY A 188 5.93 1.89 -13.52
N LEU A 189 7.15 1.75 -13.00
CA LEU A 189 7.88 2.87 -12.39
C LEU A 189 8.80 3.59 -13.38
N GLY A 190 9.31 2.88 -14.39
CA GLY A 190 10.45 3.33 -15.19
C GLY A 190 11.71 3.55 -14.31
N PRO A 191 12.71 4.29 -14.81
CA PRO A 191 13.89 4.61 -14.02
C PRO A 191 13.54 5.37 -12.74
N ILE A 192 13.96 4.83 -11.59
CA ILE A 192 13.78 5.44 -10.27
C ILE A 192 15.14 5.74 -9.62
N LYS A 193 15.14 6.73 -8.72
CA LYS A 193 16.35 7.28 -8.08
C LYS A 193 16.41 7.00 -6.58
N ILE A 194 15.46 6.23 -6.05
CA ILE A 194 15.36 5.83 -4.65
C ILE A 194 15.43 4.30 -4.55
N PRO A 195 16.02 3.73 -3.49
CA PRO A 195 16.01 2.29 -3.25
C PRO A 195 14.59 1.75 -3.05
N LEU A 196 14.31 0.56 -3.61
CA LEU A 196 13.15 -0.26 -3.26
C LEU A 196 13.63 -1.46 -2.45
N LEU A 197 13.34 -1.46 -1.15
CA LEU A 197 13.68 -2.51 -0.20
C LEU A 197 12.61 -3.61 -0.20
N SER A 198 13.05 -4.85 -0.23
CA SER A 198 12.18 -6.03 -0.15
C SER A 198 12.07 -6.54 1.29
N ASP A 199 10.84 -6.73 1.77
CA ASP A 199 10.50 -7.31 3.07
C ASP A 199 9.71 -8.62 2.91
N LEU A 200 10.24 -9.58 2.15
CA LEU A 200 9.62 -10.89 1.90
C LEU A 200 9.24 -11.68 3.18
N THR A 201 9.92 -11.43 4.29
CA THR A 201 9.64 -12.11 5.57
C THR A 201 8.57 -11.41 6.40
N HIS A 202 8.14 -10.22 5.97
CA HIS A 202 7.21 -9.33 6.64
C HIS A 202 7.73 -8.81 8.00
N GLN A 203 8.99 -9.12 8.35
CA GLN A 203 9.53 -8.80 9.67
C GLN A 203 9.73 -7.31 9.83
N ILE A 204 10.17 -6.62 8.78
CA ILE A 204 10.39 -5.16 8.82
C ILE A 204 9.02 -4.47 8.96
N SER A 205 8.03 -4.91 8.20
CA SER A 205 6.66 -4.38 8.24
C SER A 205 5.99 -4.59 9.60
N LYS A 206 6.20 -5.76 10.24
CA LYS A 206 5.72 -6.07 11.59
C LYS A 206 6.43 -5.24 12.66
N ASP A 207 7.75 -5.12 12.55
CA ASP A 207 8.55 -4.29 13.48
C ASP A 207 8.15 -2.82 13.43
N TYR A 208 7.77 -2.34 12.25
CA TYR A 208 7.25 -1.00 12.03
C TYR A 208 5.75 -0.84 12.29
N GLY A 209 5.03 -1.92 12.58
CA GLY A 209 3.60 -1.89 12.93
C GLY A 209 2.65 -1.55 11.77
N VAL A 210 3.08 -1.76 10.53
CA VAL A 210 2.33 -1.40 9.31
C VAL A 210 1.76 -2.60 8.55
N TYR A 211 2.08 -3.82 8.99
CA TYR A 211 1.60 -5.05 8.37
C TYR A 211 0.14 -5.32 8.71
N LEU A 212 -0.68 -5.60 7.69
CA LEU A 212 -2.08 -6.00 7.83
C LEU A 212 -2.15 -7.53 7.77
N GLU A 213 -2.27 -8.17 8.94
CA GLU A 213 -2.25 -9.64 9.06
C GLU A 213 -3.32 -10.31 8.16
N ASP A 214 -4.50 -9.70 8.05
CA ASP A 214 -5.61 -10.24 7.25
C ASP A 214 -5.38 -10.13 5.73
N LEU A 215 -4.52 -9.21 5.27
CA LEU A 215 -4.31 -8.93 3.84
C LEU A 215 -2.94 -9.40 3.32
N GLY A 216 -2.01 -9.72 4.20
CA GLY A 216 -0.70 -10.22 3.79
C GLY A 216 0.27 -9.15 3.26
N HIS A 217 -0.05 -7.86 3.43
CA HIS A 217 0.78 -6.73 2.96
C HIS A 217 0.67 -5.53 3.90
N THR A 218 1.35 -4.43 3.59
CA THR A 218 1.33 -3.24 4.47
C THR A 218 0.19 -2.28 4.14
N LEU A 219 -0.18 -1.42 5.10
CA LEU A 219 -0.81 -0.13 4.82
C LEU A 219 0.22 0.90 4.33
N ARG A 220 -0.19 2.15 4.12
CA ARG A 220 0.69 3.25 3.69
C ARG A 220 1.35 3.94 4.89
N GLY A 221 2.41 3.33 5.44
CA GLY A 221 3.18 3.90 6.56
C GLY A 221 4.40 4.70 6.09
N LEU A 222 4.65 5.87 6.66
CA LEU A 222 5.84 6.70 6.40
C LEU A 222 6.44 7.13 7.73
N PHE A 223 7.78 7.06 7.80
CA PHE A 223 8.57 7.32 8.99
C PHE A 223 9.67 8.33 8.65
N ILE A 224 9.83 9.35 9.50
CA ILE A 224 10.96 10.28 9.43
C ILE A 224 11.91 9.95 10.57
N ILE A 225 13.13 9.57 10.23
CA ILE A 225 14.20 9.17 11.14
C ILE A 225 15.32 10.22 11.05
N ASP A 226 15.80 10.70 12.20
CA ASP A 226 16.86 11.71 12.25
C ASP A 226 18.27 11.15 12.00
N ASP A 227 19.25 12.05 11.93
CA ASP A 227 20.66 11.75 11.71
C ASP A 227 21.32 10.89 12.80
N LYS A 228 20.67 10.78 13.96
CA LYS A 228 21.08 9.93 15.10
C LYS A 228 20.35 8.59 15.12
N GLY A 229 19.46 8.34 14.16
CA GLY A 229 18.67 7.12 14.07
C GLY A 229 17.43 7.09 14.96
N ASN A 230 16.97 8.23 15.49
CA ASN A 230 15.74 8.30 16.28
C ASN A 230 14.53 8.58 15.39
N LEU A 231 13.42 7.91 15.71
CA LEU A 231 12.16 8.12 15.03
C LEU A 231 11.51 9.44 15.48
N ARG A 232 11.20 10.32 14.52
CA ARG A 232 10.66 11.67 14.77
C ARG A 232 9.19 11.80 14.40
N GLN A 233 8.73 11.07 13.39
CA GLN A 233 7.39 11.23 12.86
C GLN A 233 6.88 9.91 12.24
N ILE A 234 5.58 9.68 12.38
CA ILE A 234 4.85 8.57 11.76
C ILE A 234 3.63 9.13 11.04
N THR A 235 3.46 8.80 9.77
CA THR A 235 2.23 9.03 8.99
C THR A 235 1.69 7.69 8.54
N MET A 236 0.43 7.38 8.84
CA MET A 236 -0.22 6.15 8.39
C MET A 236 -1.51 6.51 7.68
N ASN A 237 -1.59 6.14 6.40
CA ASN A 237 -2.81 6.28 5.61
C ASN A 237 -3.44 4.91 5.39
N ASP A 238 -4.77 4.89 5.32
CA ASP A 238 -5.51 3.77 4.74
C ASP A 238 -5.18 3.62 3.23
N LEU A 239 -5.49 2.45 2.67
CA LEU A 239 -5.10 2.02 1.34
C LEU A 239 -5.53 2.98 0.20
N PRO A 240 -6.72 3.61 0.18
CA PRO A 240 -7.17 4.39 -0.98
C PRO A 240 -6.57 5.79 -1.07
N VAL A 241 -5.89 6.30 -0.05
CA VAL A 241 -5.43 7.70 0.00
C VAL A 241 -3.91 7.80 -0.01
N GLY A 242 -3.35 8.36 -1.09
CA GLY A 242 -1.92 8.62 -1.22
C GLY A 242 -1.41 9.71 -0.27
N ARG A 243 -0.10 9.70 0.01
CA ARG A 243 0.61 10.68 0.86
C ARG A 243 1.09 11.90 0.07
N SER A 244 1.49 12.93 0.81
CA SER A 244 2.01 14.19 0.25
C SER A 244 3.52 14.31 0.42
N VAL A 245 4.24 14.50 -0.70
CA VAL A 245 5.68 14.79 -0.71
C VAL A 245 5.96 16.17 -0.10
N ASP A 246 5.08 17.15 -0.34
CA ASP A 246 5.24 18.51 0.20
C ASP A 246 5.18 18.55 1.72
N GLU A 247 4.24 17.81 2.31
CA GLU A 247 4.14 17.74 3.77
C GLU A 247 5.34 16.99 4.38
N THR A 248 5.79 15.93 3.70
CA THR A 248 6.99 15.19 4.13
C THR A 248 8.22 16.10 4.12
N LEU A 249 8.40 16.90 3.06
CA LEU A 249 9.50 17.86 2.95
C LEU A 249 9.41 18.94 4.04
N ARG A 250 8.21 19.50 4.28
CA ARG A 250 7.97 20.49 5.33
C ARG A 250 8.34 19.95 6.72
N LEU A 251 7.97 18.70 7.01
CA LEU A 251 8.28 18.06 8.29
C LEU A 251 9.79 17.83 8.47
N VAL A 252 10.50 17.36 7.43
CA VAL A 252 11.97 17.23 7.46
C VAL A 252 12.62 18.59 7.75
N GLN A 253 12.22 19.64 7.05
CA GLN A 253 12.71 21.01 7.27
C GLN A 253 12.44 21.51 8.69
N ALA A 254 11.25 21.24 9.23
CA ALA A 254 10.88 21.64 10.58
C ALA A 254 11.75 20.95 11.64
N PHE A 255 11.93 19.63 11.56
CA PHE A 255 12.78 18.91 12.51
C PHE A 255 14.23 19.36 12.45
N GLN A 256 14.79 19.56 11.25
CA GLN A 256 16.14 20.07 11.11
C GLN A 256 16.30 21.49 11.67
N TYR A 257 15.29 22.33 11.52
CA TYR A 257 15.29 23.66 12.13
C TYR A 257 15.31 23.54 13.66
N THR A 258 14.43 22.75 14.26
CA THR A 258 14.37 22.59 15.73
C THR A 258 15.66 21.97 16.28
N ASP A 259 16.26 21.02 15.57
CA ASP A 259 17.50 20.35 15.99
C ASP A 259 18.71 21.31 15.99
N LYS A 260 18.71 22.29 15.07
CA LYS A 260 19.78 23.29 14.95
C LYS A 260 19.59 24.48 15.88
N HIS A 261 18.36 24.95 16.05
CA HIS A 261 18.08 26.24 16.70
C HIS A 261 17.55 26.11 18.13
N GLY A 262 17.00 24.96 18.54
CA GLY A 262 16.42 24.77 19.87
C GLY A 262 15.09 25.52 20.12
N GLU A 263 14.58 26.23 19.11
CA GLU A 263 13.23 26.78 19.08
C GLU A 263 12.22 25.70 18.63
N VAL A 264 10.92 25.98 18.75
CA VAL A 264 9.86 25.09 18.26
C VAL A 264 9.06 25.72 17.11
N CYS A 265 8.64 24.87 16.17
CA CYS A 265 7.86 25.26 15.00
C CYS A 265 6.35 25.21 15.29
N PRO A 266 5.59 26.30 15.08
CA PRO A 266 4.13 26.33 15.22
C PRO A 266 3.37 25.48 14.20
N ALA A 267 2.05 25.39 14.36
CA ALA A 267 1.16 24.74 13.41
C ALA A 267 1.29 25.35 12.01
N GLY A 268 1.44 24.51 10.98
CA GLY A 268 1.57 24.95 9.59
C GLY A 268 2.90 25.65 9.25
N TRP A 269 3.89 25.62 10.15
CA TRP A 269 5.19 26.26 9.92
C TRP A 269 5.84 25.79 8.61
N LYS A 270 6.42 26.75 7.89
CA LYS A 270 7.24 26.57 6.69
C LYS A 270 8.53 27.38 6.85
N PRO A 271 9.61 27.08 6.10
CA PRO A 271 10.83 27.88 6.14
C PRO A 271 10.56 29.38 5.99
N GLY A 272 11.12 30.17 6.90
CA GLY A 272 10.88 31.62 7.00
C GLY A 272 9.70 32.04 7.89
N GLY A 273 8.89 31.10 8.37
CA GLY A 273 7.83 31.38 9.35
C GLY A 273 8.36 31.61 10.76
N ASP A 274 7.60 32.38 11.55
CA ASP A 274 7.91 32.65 12.96
C ASP A 274 7.95 31.36 13.80
N THR A 275 8.80 31.38 14.83
CA THR A 275 9.07 30.26 15.75
C THR A 275 8.90 30.69 17.21
N ILE A 276 8.86 29.72 18.12
CA ILE A 276 8.65 29.96 19.55
C ILE A 276 9.88 29.50 20.33
N ILE A 277 10.45 30.37 21.16
CA ILE A 277 11.46 29.98 22.15
C ILE A 277 10.73 29.21 23.27
N PRO A 278 11.09 27.95 23.59
CA PRO A 278 10.36 27.12 24.54
C PRO A 278 10.70 27.47 26.00
N ASN A 279 10.49 28.73 26.37
CA ASN A 279 10.65 29.28 27.71
C ASN A 279 9.39 30.08 28.09
N PRO A 280 8.90 29.99 29.35
CA PRO A 280 7.67 30.67 29.77
C PRO A 280 7.62 32.18 29.52
N GLU A 281 8.75 32.87 29.61
CA GLU A 281 8.85 34.33 29.41
C GLU A 281 9.10 34.66 27.94
N ASP A 282 10.11 34.03 27.31
CA ASP A 282 10.49 34.36 25.94
C ASP A 282 9.44 33.96 24.90
N LYS A 283 8.59 32.96 25.17
CA LYS A 283 7.50 32.59 24.27
C LYS A 283 6.56 33.77 23.98
N LEU A 284 6.45 34.73 24.90
CA LEU A 284 5.60 35.90 24.75
C LEU A 284 6.01 36.78 23.56
N LYS A 285 7.28 36.72 23.12
CA LYS A 285 7.75 37.41 21.90
C LYS A 285 7.05 36.92 20.63
N TYR A 286 6.69 35.64 20.58
CA TYR A 286 5.91 35.09 19.48
C TYR A 286 4.44 35.48 19.63
N PHE A 287 3.86 35.26 20.82
CA PHE A 287 2.43 35.50 21.04
C PHE A 287 2.03 36.98 20.97
N SER A 288 2.94 37.92 21.23
CA SER A 288 2.66 39.36 21.06
C SER A 288 2.44 39.77 19.61
N LYS A 289 2.90 38.96 18.64
CA LYS A 289 2.67 39.17 17.20
C LYS A 289 1.35 38.58 16.72
N MET A 290 0.74 37.69 17.50
CA MET A 290 -0.54 37.06 17.16
C MET A 290 -1.63 38.05 17.56
N GLU A 291 -2.10 38.87 16.61
CA GLU A 291 -3.28 39.70 16.84
C GLU A 291 -4.46 38.79 17.20
N LEU A 292 -5.15 39.12 18.30
CA LEU A 292 -6.38 38.47 18.72
C LEU A 292 -7.45 38.81 17.68
N PHE A 293 -7.87 37.82 16.89
CA PHE A 293 -9.10 37.88 16.12
C PHE A 293 -10.32 37.87 17.04
#